data_AF-A0A2T5HKR4-F1
#
_entry.id   AF-A0A2T5HKR4-F1
#
_cell.length_a   1.000
_cell.length_b   1.000
_cell.length_c   1.000
_cell.angle_alpha   90.00
_cell.angle_beta   90.00
_cell.angle_gamma   90.00
#
_symmetry.space_group_name_H-M   'P 1'
#
loop_
_entity.id
_entity.type
_entity.pdbx_description
1 polymer ?
#
loop_
_entity_poly.entity_id
_entity_poly.type
_entity_poly.pdbx_seq_one_letter_code
_entity_poly.pdbx_strand_id
1 'polypeptide(L)'
;MLNYLWFFLAALFEIAGCYAFWSWLRMGKSAWWIVPGLVSLVLFALLLTRVEAAYAGRAYAAYGGIYVVASLFWLGVIERARPLSTDWIGAAFCVVGALIILFGPRFSA
;
A
#
# COMPACT_ATOMS: atom_id res chain seq x y z
N MET A 1 7.46 -18.12 -8.35
CA MET A 1 8.16 -17.05 -9.10
C MET A 1 7.70 -15.71 -8.54
N LEU A 2 8.63 -14.98 -7.92
CA LEU A 2 8.54 -13.73 -7.17
C LEU A 2 7.17 -13.00 -7.06
N ASN A 3 6.56 -13.13 -5.87
CA ASN A 3 5.31 -12.52 -5.40
C ASN A 3 5.31 -10.97 -5.26
N TYR A 4 6.34 -10.26 -5.74
CA TYR A 4 6.46 -8.81 -5.52
C TYR A 4 5.54 -7.96 -6.40
N LEU A 5 5.21 -8.46 -7.59
CA LEU A 5 4.31 -7.76 -8.51
C LEU A 5 2.89 -7.67 -7.94
N TRP A 6 2.46 -8.70 -7.19
CA TRP A 6 1.17 -8.71 -6.51
C TRP A 6 1.10 -7.69 -5.38
N PHE A 7 2.16 -7.53 -4.60
CA PHE A 7 2.21 -6.48 -3.58
C PHE A 7 2.14 -5.07 -4.18
N PHE A 8 2.82 -4.84 -5.31
CA PHE A 8 2.78 -3.54 -5.98
C PHE A 8 1.39 -3.24 -6.54
N LEU A 9 0.77 -4.21 -7.23
CA LEU A 9 -0.59 -4.05 -7.73
C LEU A 9 -1.58 -3.84 -6.57
N ALA A 10 -1.47 -4.63 -5.50
CA ALA A 10 -2.27 -4.47 -4.29
C ALA A 10 -2.15 -3.04 -3.74
N ALA A 11 -0.93 -2.50 -3.62
CA ALA A 11 -0.70 -1.13 -3.16
C ALA A 11 -1.37 -0.09 -4.06
N LEU A 12 -1.25 -0.25 -5.38
CA LEU A 12 -1.86 0.66 -6.32
C LEU A 12 -3.40 0.66 -6.20
N PHE A 13 -4.02 -0.52 -6.12
CA PHE A 13 -5.46 -0.65 -5.99
C PHE A 13 -5.97 -0.17 -4.61
N GLU A 14 -5.23 -0.40 -3.54
CA GLU A 14 -5.62 0.12 -2.22
C GLU A 14 -5.56 1.65 -2.19
N ILE A 15 -4.43 2.24 -2.62
CA ILE A 15 -4.24 3.69 -2.63
C ILE A 15 -5.27 4.35 -3.53
N ALA A 16 -5.49 3.83 -4.75
CA ALA A 16 -6.51 4.35 -5.66
C ALA A 16 -7.93 4.24 -5.07
N GLY A 17 -8.23 3.12 -4.39
CA GLY A 17 -9.50 2.89 -3.71
C GLY A 17 -9.75 3.91 -2.61
N CYS A 18 -8.79 4.07 -1.71
CA CYS A 18 -8.84 5.05 -0.62
C CYS A 18 -8.88 6.49 -1.15
N TYR A 19 -8.11 6.80 -2.19
CA TYR A 19 -8.08 8.11 -2.81
C TYR A 19 -9.41 8.47 -3.47
N ALA A 20 -10.14 7.51 -4.03
CA ALA A 20 -11.49 7.73 -4.54
C ALA A 20 -12.45 8.23 -3.44
N PHE A 21 -12.42 7.61 -2.26
CA PHE A 21 -13.18 8.09 -1.10
C PHE A 21 -12.72 9.46 -0.61
N TRP A 22 -11.40 9.70 -0.58
CA TRP A 22 -10.84 11.02 -0.25
C TRP A 22 -11.35 12.10 -1.21
N SER A 23 -11.34 11.82 -2.52
CA SER A 23 -11.81 12.75 -3.54
C SER A 23 -13.30 13.08 -3.39
N TRP A 24 -14.12 12.10 -3.02
CA TRP A 24 -15.55 12.31 -2.77
C TRP A 24 -15.78 13.14 -1.50
N LEU A 25 -15.24 12.69 -0.37
CA LEU A 25 -15.54 13.27 0.95
C LEU A 25 -14.78 14.57 1.26
N ARG A 26 -13.55 14.72 0.76
CA ARG A 26 -12.67 15.86 1.07
C ARG A 26 -12.51 16.83 -0.08
N MET A 27 -12.60 16.37 -1.33
CA MET A 27 -12.42 17.24 -2.52
C MET A 27 -13.74 17.62 -3.21
N GLY A 28 -14.89 17.24 -2.64
CA GLY A 28 -16.21 17.59 -3.17
C GLY A 28 -16.53 16.97 -4.53
N LYS A 29 -15.82 15.90 -4.92
CA LYS A 29 -16.12 15.17 -6.16
C LYS A 29 -17.43 14.40 -6.03
N SER A 30 -18.01 14.00 -7.16
CA SER A 30 -19.29 13.29 -7.16
C SER A 30 -19.22 11.92 -6.45
N ALA A 31 -20.32 11.49 -5.84
CA ALA A 31 -20.45 10.18 -5.21
C ALA A 31 -20.22 9.00 -6.19
N TRP A 32 -20.25 9.25 -7.51
CA TRP A 32 -19.87 8.28 -8.53
C TRP A 32 -18.45 7.72 -8.36
N TRP A 33 -17.55 8.42 -7.65
CA TRP A 33 -16.21 7.92 -7.33
C TRP A 33 -16.21 6.71 -6.37
N ILE A 34 -17.30 6.47 -5.63
CA ILE A 34 -17.41 5.32 -4.73
C ILE A 34 -17.35 4.00 -5.51
N VAL A 35 -17.97 3.94 -6.68
CA VAL A 35 -18.04 2.72 -7.50
C VAL A 35 -16.65 2.22 -7.90
N PRO A 36 -15.79 3.01 -8.59
CA PRO A 36 -14.43 2.58 -8.88
C PRO A 36 -13.60 2.40 -7.60
N GLY A 37 -13.85 3.18 -6.55
CA GLY A 37 -13.17 3.04 -5.26
C GLY A 37 -13.39 1.66 -4.61
N LEU A 38 -14.65 1.22 -4.53
CA LEU A 38 -15.01 -0.10 -4.00
C LEU A 38 -14.46 -1.25 -4.84
N VAL A 39 -14.56 -1.14 -6.18
CA VAL A 39 -13.99 -2.14 -7.09
C VAL A 39 -12.48 -2.26 -6.86
N SER A 40 -11.79 -1.13 -6.72
CA SER A 40 -10.36 -1.09 -6.43
C SER A 40 -10.02 -1.79 -5.11
N LEU A 41 -10.77 -1.52 -4.04
CA LEU A 41 -10.55 -2.15 -2.73
C LEU A 41 -10.82 -3.67 -2.75
N VAL A 42 -11.83 -4.11 -3.49
CA VAL A 42 -12.11 -5.55 -3.67
C VAL A 42 -10.97 -6.23 -4.43
N LEU A 43 -10.46 -5.60 -5.50
CA LEU A 43 -9.32 -6.10 -6.24
C LEU A 43 -8.07 -6.18 -5.36
N PHE A 44 -7.79 -5.15 -4.57
CA PHE A 44 -6.72 -5.17 -3.57
C PHE A 44 -6.79 -6.40 -2.66
N ALA A 45 -7.96 -6.67 -2.06
CA ALA A 45 -8.15 -7.81 -1.17
C ALA A 45 -7.87 -9.14 -1.90
N LEU A 46 -8.38 -9.30 -3.12
CA LEU A 46 -8.14 -10.49 -3.93
C LEU A 46 -6.66 -10.65 -4.29
N LEU A 47 -5.97 -9.58 -4.64
CA LEU A 47 -4.55 -9.61 -4.99
C LEU A 47 -3.68 -9.96 -3.78
N LEU A 48 -4.01 -9.42 -2.61
CA LEU A 48 -3.24 -9.66 -1.39
C LEU A 48 -3.32 -11.13 -0.94
N THR A 49 -4.45 -11.81 -1.20
CA THR A 49 -4.55 -13.26 -0.93
C THR A 49 -3.64 -14.13 -1.80
N ARG A 50 -3.13 -13.61 -2.91
CA ARG A 50 -2.18 -14.33 -3.79
C ARG A 50 -0.75 -14.31 -3.25
N VAL A 51 -0.46 -13.46 -2.28
CA VAL A 51 0.85 -13.38 -1.63
C VAL A 51 1.04 -14.60 -0.75
N GLU A 52 2.08 -15.39 -1.07
CA GLU A 52 2.49 -16.52 -0.23
C GLU A 52 3.19 -16.01 1.02
N ALA A 53 2.54 -16.16 2.17
CA ALA A 53 3.12 -15.90 3.48
C ALA A 53 2.65 -16.95 4.48
N ALA A 54 3.51 -17.29 5.45
CA ALA A 54 3.17 -18.26 6.49
C ALA A 54 1.95 -17.86 7.35
N TYR A 55 1.73 -16.54 7.50
CA TYR A 55 0.59 -15.99 8.22
C TYR A 55 0.14 -14.69 7.54
N ALA A 56 -1.18 -14.47 7.46
CA ALA A 56 -1.77 -13.27 6.84
C ALA A 56 -1.24 -11.97 7.50
N GLY A 57 -1.11 -11.95 8.83
CA GLY A 57 -0.58 -10.77 9.54
C GLY A 57 0.84 -10.38 9.14
N ARG A 58 1.70 -11.35 8.79
CA ARG A 58 3.06 -11.07 8.29
C ARG A 58 3.03 -10.56 6.85
N ALA A 59 2.10 -11.06 6.03
CA ALA A 59 1.87 -10.50 4.69
C ALA A 59 1.44 -9.04 4.77
N TYR A 60 0.51 -8.71 5.68
CA TYR A 60 0.02 -7.34 5.86
C TYR A 60 1.11 -6.41 6.39
N ALA A 61 1.93 -6.86 7.33
CA ALA A 61 3.04 -6.07 7.83
C ALA A 61 4.12 -5.80 6.76
N ALA A 62 4.47 -6.81 5.97
CA ALA A 62 5.42 -6.66 4.86
C ALA A 62 4.86 -5.74 3.76
N TYR A 63 3.58 -5.92 3.44
CA TYR A 63 2.83 -5.07 2.51
C TYR A 63 2.81 -3.60 2.96
N GLY A 64 2.63 -3.34 4.26
CA GLY A 64 2.62 -1.98 4.81
C GLY A 64 3.89 -1.18 4.48
N GLY A 65 5.05 -1.83 4.43
CA GLY A 65 6.29 -1.19 3.97
C GLY A 65 6.23 -0.75 2.51
N ILE A 66 5.68 -1.59 1.63
CA ILE A 66 5.49 -1.28 0.20
C ILE A 66 4.44 -0.17 0.02
N TYR A 67 3.36 -0.22 0.81
CA TYR A 67 2.31 0.78 0.80
C TYR A 67 2.82 2.18 1.12
N VAL A 68 3.69 2.33 2.14
CA VAL A 68 4.28 3.63 2.51
C VAL A 68 5.07 4.23 1.34
N VAL A 69 5.94 3.43 0.72
CA VAL A 69 6.73 3.89 -0.44
C VAL A 69 5.81 4.25 -1.61
N ALA A 70 4.84 3.40 -1.95
CA ALA A 70 3.89 3.64 -3.02
C ALA A 70 3.04 4.90 -2.79
N SER A 71 2.67 5.18 -1.53
CA SER A 71 1.91 6.37 -1.15
C SER A 71 2.71 7.67 -1.36
N LEU A 72 4.02 7.67 -1.08
CA LEU A 72 4.88 8.83 -1.37
C LEU A 72 5.06 9.05 -2.88
N PHE A 73 5.13 7.97 -3.67
CA PHE A 73 5.11 8.09 -5.12
C PHE A 73 3.77 8.62 -5.64
N TRP A 74 2.64 8.17 -5.08
CA TRP A 74 1.32 8.67 -5.41
C TRP A 74 1.18 10.17 -5.13
N LEU A 75 1.67 10.62 -3.96
CA LEU A 75 1.75 12.03 -3.59
C LEU A 75 2.50 12.85 -4.66
N GLY A 76 3.64 12.34 -5.13
CA GLY A 76 4.44 12.96 -6.19
C GLY A 76 3.75 13.02 -7.55
N VAL A 77 3.14 11.91 -7.98
CA VAL A 77 2.65 11.73 -9.36
C VAL A 77 1.22 12.23 -9.55
N ILE A 78 0.31 11.80 -8.67
CA ILE A 78 -1.13 12.07 -8.80
C ILE A 78 -1.49 13.39 -8.13
N GLU A 79 -1.01 13.61 -6.91
CA GLU A 79 -1.30 14.83 -6.16
C GLU A 79 -0.37 15.99 -6.52
N ARG A 80 0.69 15.72 -7.32
CA ARG A 80 1.70 16.70 -7.76
C ARG A 80 2.37 17.46 -6.62
N ALA A 81 2.39 16.88 -5.42
CA ALA A 81 3.07 17.42 -4.25
C ALA A 81 4.44 16.75 -4.11
N ARG A 82 5.49 17.54 -3.84
CA ARG A 82 6.85 16.99 -3.70
C ARG A 82 7.02 16.38 -2.31
N PRO A 83 7.37 15.08 -2.19
CA PRO A 83 7.71 14.50 -0.91
C PRO A 83 8.91 15.22 -0.30
N LEU A 84 8.83 15.50 0.99
CA LEU A 84 9.90 16.14 1.75
C LEU A 84 11.00 15.12 2.08
N SER A 85 12.21 15.62 2.37
CA SER A 85 13.32 14.77 2.83
C SER A 85 12.97 14.00 4.11
N THR A 86 12.12 14.57 4.96
CA THR A 86 11.57 13.93 6.16
C THR A 86 10.70 12.73 5.84
N ASP A 87 9.93 12.79 4.75
CA ASP A 87 9.04 11.70 4.33
C ASP A 87 9.85 10.48 3.90
N TRP A 88 10.96 10.71 3.18
CA TRP A 88 11.87 9.65 2.77
C TRP A 88 12.58 8.97 3.94
N ILE A 89 12.95 9.74 4.97
CA ILE A 89 13.50 9.18 6.21
C ILE A 89 12.44 8.31 6.90
N GLY A 90 11.21 8.81 7.04
CA GLY A 90 10.10 8.03 7.61
C GLY A 90 9.83 6.74 6.85
N ALA A 91 9.79 6.81 5.51
CA ALA A 91 9.63 5.64 4.66
C ALA A 91 10.75 4.61 4.86
N ALA A 92 12.00 5.06 5.00
CA ALA A 92 13.12 4.15 5.29
C ALA A 92 12.91 3.39 6.61
N PHE A 93 12.49 4.07 7.68
CA PHE A 93 12.17 3.42 8.95
C PHE A 93 11.01 2.43 8.84
N CYS A 94 9.93 2.78 8.13
CA CYS A 94 8.79 1.88 7.91
C CYS A 94 9.20 0.62 7.13
N VAL A 95 10.01 0.78 6.07
CA VAL A 95 10.52 -0.34 5.28
C VAL A 95 11.42 -1.24 6.13
N VAL A 96 12.35 -0.66 6.91
CA VAL A 96 13.20 -1.43 7.83
C VAL A 96 12.36 -2.21 8.84
N GLY A 97 11.34 -1.59 9.44
CA GLY A 97 10.42 -2.27 10.35
C GLY A 97 9.67 -3.43 9.68
N ALA A 98 9.17 -3.21 8.46
CA ALA A 98 8.50 -4.25 7.68
C ALA A 98 9.44 -5.43 7.35
N LEU A 99 10.70 -5.16 7.02
CA LEU A 99 11.72 -6.18 6.77
C LEU A 99 12.04 -6.97 8.05
N ILE A 100 12.14 -6.31 9.21
CA ILE A 100 12.34 -6.98 10.49
C ILE A 100 11.19 -7.94 10.80
N ILE A 101 9.93 -7.54 10.57
CA ILE A 101 8.77 -8.41 10.81
C ILE A 101 8.75 -9.59 9.82
N LEU A 102 9.11 -9.33 8.55
CA LEU A 102 9.13 -10.35 7.51
C LEU A 102 10.23 -11.40 7.74
N PHE A 103 11.43 -10.97 8.14
CA PHE A 103 12.59 -11.85 8.32
C PHE A 103 12.82 -12.31 9.76
N GLY A 104 12.23 -11.67 10.76
CA GLY A 104 12.28 -12.06 12.17
C GLY A 104 12.12 -13.56 12.45
N PRO A 105 11.22 -14.30 11.78
CA PRO A 105 11.05 -15.73 11.99
C PRO A 105 12.27 -16.57 11.62
N ARG A 106 13.15 -16.04 10.76
CA ARG A 106 14.39 -16.69 10.34
C ARG A 106 15.54 -16.45 11.31
N PHE A 107 15.39 -15.49 12.23
CA PHE A 107 16.39 -15.15 13.25
C PHE A 107 16.10 -15.79 14.61
N SER A 108 14.89 -16.31 14.82
CA SER A 108 14.49 -17.04 16.03
C SER A 108 14.34 -18.55 15.82
N ALA A 109 14.84 -19.07 14.69
CA ALA A 109 14.87 -20.50 14.37
C ALA A 109 16.26 -21.08 14.66
#